data_AF-A0AAD4UIK7-F1
#
_entry.id   AF-A0AAD4UIK7-F1
#
_cell.length_a   1.000
_cell.length_b   1.000
_cell.length_c   1.000
_cell.angle_alpha   90.00
_cell.angle_beta   90.00
_cell.angle_gamma   90.00
#
_symmetry.space_group_name_H-M   'P 1'
#
loop_
_entity.id
_entity.type
_entity.pdbx_description
1 polymer ?
#
loop_
_entity_poly.entity_id
_entity_poly.type
_entity_poly.pdbx_seq_one_letter_code
_entity_poly.pdbx_strand_id
1 'polypeptide(L)'
;FKKYVIFLKSFKTAPEVFKINFIFPNGDTYDGDCTRTSSGVIERNGIGIHTTPNGIVYTGSWKDDKMNGFGRLEHFSGAIYEGHFKDNMFHGLGTYTFPTGAKYTGNFNEN
;
A
#
# COMPACT_ATOMS: atom_id res chain seq x y z
N PHE A 1 -53.97 -1.74 -13.47
CA PHE A 1 -52.95 -0.97 -12.72
C PHE A 1 -52.04 -1.93 -11.96
N LYS A 2 -50.83 -2.21 -12.46
CA LYS A 2 -49.82 -2.97 -11.70
C LYS A 2 -48.72 -1.99 -11.28
N LYS A 3 -48.65 -1.71 -9.98
CA LYS A 3 -47.55 -0.97 -9.35
C LYS A 3 -46.32 -1.88 -9.34
N TYR A 4 -45.25 -1.48 -10.03
CA TYR A 4 -43.93 -2.06 -9.85
C TYR A 4 -43.22 -1.25 -8.77
N VAL A 5 -42.96 -1.89 -7.62
CA VAL A 5 -42.07 -1.35 -6.59
C VAL A 5 -40.65 -1.67 -7.03
N ILE A 6 -39.94 -0.66 -7.52
CA ILE A 6 -38.52 -0.77 -7.88
C ILE A 6 -37.73 -0.75 -6.57
N PHE A 7 -37.23 -1.91 -6.14
CA PHE A 7 -36.18 -1.98 -5.13
C PHE A 7 -34.87 -1.53 -5.78
N LEU A 8 -34.45 -0.30 -5.48
CA LEU A 8 -33.08 0.14 -5.75
C LEU A 8 -32.14 -0.68 -4.87
N LYS A 9 -31.63 -1.79 -5.39
CA LYS A 9 -30.42 -2.40 -4.83
C LYS A 9 -29.30 -1.39 -5.03
N SER A 10 -28.85 -0.77 -3.93
CA SER A 10 -27.63 0.03 -3.92
C SER A 10 -26.47 -0.87 -4.32
N PHE A 11 -26.13 -0.87 -5.60
CA PHE A 11 -24.88 -1.42 -6.08
C PHE A 11 -23.80 -0.44 -5.66
N LYS A 12 -23.11 -0.71 -4.55
CA LYS A 12 -21.82 -0.08 -4.30
C LYS A 12 -20.89 -0.59 -5.40
N THR A 13 -20.76 0.17 -6.47
CA THR A 13 -19.75 -0.07 -7.51
C THR A 13 -18.40 -0.13 -6.80
N ALA A 14 -17.56 -1.11 -7.17
CA ALA A 14 -16.20 -1.19 -6.66
C ALA A 14 -15.51 0.16 -6.90
N PRO A 15 -14.69 0.65 -5.96
CA PRO A 15 -13.98 1.91 -6.16
C PRO A 15 -13.14 1.81 -7.44
N GLU A 16 -13.26 2.84 -8.29
CA GLU A 16 -12.51 2.92 -9.54
C GLU A 16 -11.02 2.99 -9.21
N VAL A 17 -10.25 2.03 -9.75
CA VAL A 17 -8.80 1.97 -9.59
C VAL A 17 -8.15 2.61 -10.82
N PHE A 18 -7.25 3.56 -10.59
CA PHE A 18 -6.48 4.20 -11.65
C PHE A 18 -5.00 4.26 -11.24
N LYS A 19 -4.11 4.18 -12.23
CA LYS A 19 -2.67 4.22 -12.02
C LYS A 19 -2.16 5.65 -12.13
N ILE A 20 -1.33 6.09 -11.20
CA ILE A 20 -0.74 7.42 -11.17
C ILE A 20 0.77 7.35 -11.02
N ASN A 21 1.44 8.41 -11.50
CA ASN A 21 2.79 8.76 -11.12
C ASN A 21 2.71 10.16 -10.48
N PHE A 22 3.10 10.28 -9.21
CA PHE A 22 2.91 11.48 -8.41
C PHE A 22 4.18 11.85 -7.63
N ILE A 23 4.48 13.15 -7.55
CA ILE A 23 5.56 13.70 -6.74
C ILE A 23 4.91 14.52 -5.62
N PHE A 24 5.13 14.11 -4.38
CA PHE A 24 4.62 14.79 -3.20
C PHE A 24 5.41 16.07 -2.91
N PRO A 25 4.82 17.06 -2.21
CA PRO A 25 5.53 18.28 -1.81
C PRO A 25 6.79 18.05 -0.96
N ASN A 26 6.86 16.93 -0.23
CA ASN A 26 8.06 16.54 0.53
C ASN A 26 9.16 15.89 -0.34
N GLY A 27 8.94 15.77 -1.65
CA GLY A 27 9.85 15.15 -2.61
C GLY A 27 9.68 13.64 -2.76
N ASP A 28 8.81 13.00 -1.97
CA ASP A 28 8.50 11.59 -2.18
C ASP A 28 7.88 11.38 -3.57
N THR A 29 8.11 10.22 -4.17
CA THR A 29 7.47 9.84 -5.42
C THR A 29 6.65 8.57 -5.21
N TYR A 30 5.52 8.48 -5.92
CA TYR A 30 4.69 7.29 -5.94
C TYR A 30 4.30 6.93 -7.37
N ASP A 31 4.51 5.67 -7.73
CA ASP A 31 4.03 5.07 -8.97
C ASP A 31 3.19 3.85 -8.62
N GLY A 32 1.88 3.92 -8.85
CA GLY A 32 1.01 2.83 -8.43
C GLY A 32 -0.47 3.09 -8.59
N ASP A 33 -1.21 2.12 -8.07
CA ASP A 33 -2.66 2.10 -8.10
C ASP A 33 -3.24 2.99 -6.99
N CYS A 34 -4.27 3.75 -7.36
CA CYS A 34 -5.01 4.60 -6.46
C CYS A 34 -6.51 4.39 -6.66
N THR A 35 -7.27 4.68 -5.61
CA THR A 35 -8.72 4.79 -5.67
C THR A 35 -9.15 6.18 -5.26
N ARG A 36 -10.35 6.57 -5.71
CA ARG A 36 -10.99 7.81 -5.27
C ARG A 36 -12.02 7.48 -4.20
N THR A 37 -11.89 8.10 -3.03
CA THR A 37 -12.88 8.00 -1.96
C THR A 37 -14.18 8.71 -2.33
N SER A 38 -15.26 8.47 -1.58
CA SER A 38 -16.53 9.14 -1.79
C SER A 38 -16.48 10.67 -1.60
N SER A 39 -15.48 11.19 -0.87
CA SER A 39 -15.23 12.62 -0.72
C SER A 39 -14.39 13.22 -1.85
N GLY A 40 -13.94 12.39 -2.82
CA GLY A 40 -13.15 12.82 -3.97
C GLY A 40 -11.63 12.79 -3.75
N VAL A 41 -11.18 12.39 -2.55
CA VAL A 41 -9.74 12.26 -2.23
C VAL A 41 -9.16 11.06 -2.96
N ILE A 42 -7.96 11.22 -3.52
CA ILE A 42 -7.19 10.14 -4.13
C ILE A 42 -6.29 9.51 -3.06
N GLU A 43 -6.41 8.21 -2.87
CA GLU A 43 -5.64 7.45 -1.88
C GLU A 43 -4.96 6.26 -2.55
N ARG A 44 -3.74 5.94 -2.12
CA ARG A 44 -2.97 4.77 -2.59
C ARG A 44 -3.69 3.51 -2.15
N ASN A 45 -4.02 2.67 -3.14
CA ASN A 45 -4.79 1.45 -2.97
C ASN A 45 -4.47 0.49 -4.12
N GLY A 46 -4.01 -0.73 -3.81
CA GLY A 46 -3.57 -1.70 -4.82
C GLY A 46 -2.05 -1.88 -4.77
N ILE A 47 -1.37 -1.98 -5.92
CA ILE A 47 0.08 -2.16 -5.96
C ILE A 47 0.76 -0.85 -6.33
N GLY A 48 1.86 -0.53 -5.63
CA GLY A 48 2.65 0.65 -5.97
C GLY A 48 4.04 0.67 -5.36
N ILE A 49 4.84 1.59 -5.89
CA ILE A 49 6.20 1.88 -5.49
C ILE A 49 6.23 3.29 -4.89
N HIS A 50 6.69 3.42 -3.64
CA HIS A 50 6.92 4.70 -2.98
C HIS A 50 8.42 4.89 -2.76
N THR A 51 8.97 6.01 -3.20
CA THR A 51 10.39 6.34 -3.05
C THR A 51 10.51 7.65 -2.28
N THR A 52 11.28 7.67 -1.20
CA THR A 52 11.61 8.93 -0.52
C THR A 52 12.88 9.56 -1.12
N PRO A 53 13.09 10.89 -1.00
CA PRO A 53 14.33 11.54 -1.42
C PRO A 53 15.60 10.95 -0.77
N ASN A 54 15.45 10.36 0.42
CA ASN A 54 16.53 9.71 1.15
C ASN A 54 16.86 8.30 0.64
N GLY A 55 16.17 7.82 -0.40
CA GLY A 55 16.43 6.51 -1.01
C GLY A 55 15.76 5.34 -0.29
N ILE A 56 14.77 5.59 0.56
CA ILE A 56 13.92 4.51 1.09
C ILE A 56 12.91 4.16 0.00
N VAL A 57 12.81 2.87 -0.35
CA VAL A 57 11.91 2.38 -1.39
C VAL A 57 10.98 1.34 -0.80
N TYR A 58 9.67 1.54 -0.93
CA TYR A 58 8.68 0.50 -0.68
C TYR A 58 8.06 0.05 -2.00
N THR A 59 8.03 -1.25 -2.25
CA THR A 59 7.31 -1.88 -3.36
C THR A 59 6.33 -2.89 -2.79
N GLY A 60 5.03 -2.68 -2.98
CA GLY A 60 4.06 -3.64 -2.45
C GLY A 60 2.62 -3.17 -2.46
N SER A 61 1.83 -3.85 -1.65
CA SER A 61 0.40 -3.59 -1.50
C SER A 61 0.12 -2.38 -0.61
N TRP A 62 -0.82 -1.56 -1.08
CA TRP A 62 -1.32 -0.36 -0.41
C TRP A 62 -2.80 -0.52 -0.13
N LYS A 63 -3.22 -0.02 1.02
CA LYS A 63 -4.63 0.12 1.39
C LYS A 63 -4.82 1.37 2.24
N ASP A 64 -5.78 2.20 1.87
CA ASP A 64 -6.15 3.41 2.60
C ASP A 64 -4.91 4.27 2.95
N ASP A 65 -4.04 4.50 1.94
CA ASP A 65 -2.77 5.22 2.05
C ASP A 65 -1.70 4.60 2.96
N LYS A 66 -1.84 3.33 3.33
CA LYS A 66 -0.87 2.60 4.15
C LYS A 66 -0.33 1.37 3.45
N MET A 67 0.94 1.05 3.72
CA MET A 67 1.52 -0.25 3.35
C MET A 67 0.71 -1.35 4.06
N ASN A 68 0.10 -2.23 3.29
CA ASN A 68 -0.82 -3.24 3.80
C ASN A 68 -0.90 -4.43 2.84
N GLY A 69 -0.61 -5.63 3.31
CA GLY A 69 -0.43 -6.81 2.47
C GLY A 69 1.05 -7.12 2.24
N PHE A 70 1.38 -7.89 1.21
CA PHE A 70 2.77 -8.26 0.95
C PHE A 70 3.55 -7.09 0.30
N GLY A 71 4.79 -6.89 0.72
CA GLY A 71 5.66 -5.88 0.14
C GLY A 71 7.12 -6.07 0.50
N ARG A 72 7.96 -5.23 -0.09
CA ARG A 72 9.40 -5.13 0.14
C ARG A 72 9.78 -3.68 0.42
N LEU A 73 10.37 -3.44 1.58
CA LEU A 73 10.89 -2.14 2.01
C LEU A 73 12.42 -2.21 2.02
N GLU A 74 13.04 -1.34 1.25
CA GLU A 74 14.48 -1.12 1.20
C GLU A 74 14.81 0.17 1.91
N HIS A 75 15.65 0.09 2.92
CA HIS A 75 16.13 1.25 3.64
C HIS A 75 17.48 1.70 3.06
N PHE A 76 17.75 3.00 3.09
CA PHE A 76 19.00 3.57 2.58
C PHE A 76 20.26 3.01 3.26
N SER A 77 20.13 2.46 4.47
CA SER A 77 21.21 1.78 5.18
C SER A 77 21.58 0.40 4.60
N GLY A 78 20.84 -0.10 3.60
CA GLY A 78 20.97 -1.46 3.08
C GLY A 78 20.15 -2.51 3.82
N ALA A 79 19.39 -2.12 4.85
CA ALA A 79 18.42 -3.01 5.47
C ALA A 79 17.24 -3.26 4.52
N ILE A 80 16.77 -4.50 4.45
CA ILE A 80 15.64 -4.89 3.60
C ILE A 80 14.66 -5.70 4.43
N TYR A 81 13.39 -5.35 4.37
CA TYR A 81 12.31 -6.21 4.83
C TYR A 81 11.46 -6.67 3.65
N GLU A 82 11.16 -7.95 3.57
CA GLU A 82 10.24 -8.53 2.60
C GLU A 82 9.26 -9.43 3.33
N GLY A 83 7.97 -9.13 3.26
CA GLY A 83 6.97 -9.83 4.05
C GLY A 83 5.63 -9.12 4.06
N HIS A 84 4.76 -9.52 5.00
CA HIS A 84 3.48 -8.84 5.17
C HIS A 84 3.66 -7.52 5.93
N PHE A 85 2.79 -6.58 5.59
CA PHE A 85 2.63 -5.28 6.22
C PHE A 85 1.19 -5.14 6.70
N LYS A 86 1.01 -4.42 7.80
CA LYS A 86 -0.30 -4.01 8.28
C LYS A 86 -0.16 -2.61 8.85
N ASP A 87 -0.92 -1.68 8.27
CA ASP A 87 -0.96 -0.28 8.71
C ASP A 87 0.44 0.37 8.83
N ASN A 88 1.29 0.17 7.81
CA ASN A 88 2.69 0.63 7.75
C ASN A 88 3.71 -0.13 8.61
N MET A 89 3.30 -1.15 9.37
CA MET A 89 4.20 -1.92 10.23
C MET A 89 4.48 -3.30 9.65
N PHE A 90 5.65 -3.88 9.97
CA PHE A 90 5.94 -5.26 9.62
C PHE A 90 4.99 -6.20 10.35
N HIS A 91 4.43 -7.15 9.63
CA HIS A 91 3.42 -8.06 10.15
C HIS A 91 3.56 -9.45 9.56
N GLY A 92 3.04 -10.47 10.24
CA GLY A 92 2.98 -11.83 9.73
C GLY A 92 4.35 -12.40 9.38
N LEU A 93 4.38 -13.32 8.42
CA LEU A 93 5.63 -13.89 7.94
C LEU A 93 6.41 -12.88 7.10
N GLY A 94 7.70 -12.77 7.39
CA GLY A 94 8.62 -11.93 6.64
C GLY A 94 10.08 -12.35 6.83
N THR A 95 10.94 -11.73 6.05
CA THR A 95 12.40 -11.82 6.16
C THR A 95 12.97 -10.41 6.27
N TYR A 96 13.65 -10.15 7.39
CA TYR A 96 14.47 -8.95 7.57
C TYR A 96 15.93 -9.30 7.28
N THR A 97 16.53 -8.61 6.31
CA THR A 97 17.95 -8.66 6.02
C THR A 97 18.61 -7.42 6.62
N PHE A 98 19.54 -7.64 7.54
CA PHE A 98 20.34 -6.58 8.14
C PHE A 98 21.35 -6.03 7.13
N PRO A 99 21.84 -4.78 7.31
CA PRO A 99 22.92 -4.23 6.48
C PRO A 99 24.19 -5.09 6.45
N THR A 100 24.43 -5.89 7.50
CA THR A 100 25.55 -6.83 7.59
C THR A 100 25.36 -8.09 6.74
N GLY A 101 24.19 -8.29 6.12
CA GLY A 101 23.81 -9.49 5.39
C GLY A 101 23.20 -10.60 6.25
N ALA A 102 23.21 -10.47 7.58
CA ALA A 102 22.47 -11.37 8.46
C ALA A 102 20.97 -11.33 8.12
N LYS A 103 20.27 -12.45 8.32
CA LYS A 103 18.84 -12.55 8.02
C LYS A 103 18.06 -13.12 9.22
N TYR A 104 16.90 -12.53 9.47
CA TYR A 104 15.90 -13.07 10.36
C TYR A 104 14.64 -13.35 9.55
N THR A 105 14.23 -14.62 9.49
CA THR A 105 12.97 -15.05 8.87
C THR A 105 12.08 -15.57 9.98
N GLY A 106 10.89 -15.01 10.09
CA GLY A 106 10.00 -15.31 11.20
C GLY A 106 8.68 -14.55 11.13
N ASN A 107 7.95 -14.59 12.25
CA ASN A 107 6.69 -13.88 12.39
C ASN A 107 6.93 -12.51 13.05
N PHE A 108 6.41 -11.44 12.46
CA PHE A 108 6.51 -10.06 12.92
C PHE A 108 5.13 -9.61 13.43
N ASN A 109 5.10 -8.94 14.59
CA ASN A 109 3.86 -8.44 15.17
C ASN A 109 3.99 -6.93 15.39
N GLU A 110 3.76 -6.15 14.33
CA GLU A 110 3.62 -4.68 14.39
C GLU A 110 4.93 -3.98 14.82
N ASN A 111 6.05 -4.34 14.17
CA ASN A 111 7.37 -3.72 14.35
C ASN A 111 7.64 -2.59 13.35
#